data_AF-A0A5P9GL20-F1
#
_entry.id   AF-A0A5P9GL20-F1
#
_cell.length_a   1.000
_cell.length_b   1.000
_cell.length_c   1.000
_cell.angle_alpha   90.00
_cell.angle_beta   90.00
_cell.angle_gamma   90.00
#
_symmetry.space_group_name_H-M   'P 1'
#
loop_
_entity.id
_entity.type
_entity.pdbx_description
1 polymer ?
#
loop_
_entity_poly.entity_id
_entity_poly.type
_entity_poly.pdbx_seq_one_letter_code
_entity_poly.pdbx_strand_id
1 'polypeptide(L)'
;MARARLGPGAALNGKGVPIRTGLLGGSFNPAHGGHRRISLFTMDALGLDEVWWLVSPGNPLKPKKGMAPLAARLKSAEKQARCARIVPTAIERHLGTRYTIDTLRALKRRYPKREFVWMMGSDNLAEFHRWRQWREIARTVPIAVIARPGYNAAALASPAMAWLRRYTVPVSSFRKSGRWSAPALVFLKFDPDPRSATAIRRANAGWADDYTNAQVRDRLTFRSVRTAEGS
;
A
#
# COMPACT_ATOMS: atom_id res chain seq x y z
N MET A 1 12.80 -24.04 6.73
CA MET A 1 13.60 -22.86 7.13
C MET A 1 12.74 -21.90 7.95
N ALA A 2 13.08 -21.73 9.24
CA ALA A 2 12.32 -20.91 10.17
C ALA A 2 12.46 -19.42 9.81
N ARG A 3 11.35 -18.73 9.56
CA ARG A 3 11.35 -17.26 9.41
C ARG A 3 11.55 -16.63 10.79
N ALA A 4 12.64 -15.89 10.96
CA ALA A 4 12.89 -15.08 12.14
C ALA A 4 11.69 -14.15 12.40
N ARG A 5 11.16 -14.21 13.63
CA ARG A 5 10.10 -13.32 14.10
C ARG A 5 10.72 -11.93 14.29
N LEU A 6 10.52 -11.03 13.32
CA LEU A 6 10.91 -9.63 13.48
C LEU A 6 9.92 -8.97 14.44
N GLY A 7 10.28 -8.91 15.72
CA GLY A 7 9.62 -8.04 16.68
C GLY A 7 9.77 -6.55 16.30
N PRO A 8 9.04 -5.64 16.95
CA PRO A 8 9.01 -4.21 16.62
C PRO A 8 10.37 -3.48 16.68
N GLY A 9 11.44 -4.14 17.15
CA GLY A 9 12.80 -3.59 17.27
C GLY A 9 13.80 -4.01 16.19
N ALA A 10 13.49 -4.98 15.32
CA ALA A 10 14.43 -5.40 14.28
C ALA A 10 14.27 -4.50 13.05
N ALA A 11 15.29 -3.69 12.82
CA ALA A 11 15.22 -2.44 12.09
C ALA A 11 16.21 -2.34 10.92
N LEU A 12 17.17 -3.25 10.90
CA LEU A 12 18.13 -3.38 9.84
C LEU A 12 17.87 -4.72 9.16
N ASN A 13 17.97 -4.78 7.84
CA ASN A 13 17.98 -6.05 7.13
C ASN A 13 19.29 -6.82 7.46
N GLY A 14 19.43 -8.04 6.95
CA GLY A 14 20.62 -8.87 7.18
C GLY A 14 21.96 -8.27 6.72
N LYS A 15 21.97 -7.03 6.18
CA LYS A 15 23.13 -6.27 5.73
C LYS A 15 23.40 -5.00 6.57
N GLY A 16 22.69 -4.80 7.69
CA GLY A 16 22.90 -3.63 8.55
C GLY A 16 22.32 -2.31 8.01
N VAL A 17 21.43 -2.36 7.01
CA VAL A 17 20.77 -1.19 6.38
C VAL A 17 19.29 -1.14 6.77
N PRO A 18 18.65 0.04 6.90
CA PRO A 18 17.22 0.14 7.20
C PRO A 18 16.34 -0.75 6.32
N ILE A 19 15.32 -1.37 6.92
CA ILE A 19 14.34 -2.17 6.16
C ILE A 19 13.53 -1.24 5.26
N ARG A 20 13.63 -1.45 3.95
CA ARG A 20 12.92 -0.68 2.91
C ARG A 20 11.56 -1.31 2.64
N THR A 21 10.51 -0.56 2.97
CA THR A 21 9.13 -1.03 2.98
C THR A 21 8.29 -0.20 2.01
N GLY A 22 7.72 -0.84 1.00
CA GLY A 22 6.71 -0.21 0.15
C GLY A 22 5.35 -0.19 0.85
N LEU A 23 4.63 0.93 0.78
CA LEU A 23 3.28 1.08 1.33
C LEU A 23 2.27 1.16 0.20
N LEU A 24 1.43 0.14 0.03
CA LEU A 24 0.35 0.12 -0.94
C LEU A 24 -1.00 0.23 -0.22
N GLY A 25 -1.60 1.42 -0.28
CA GLY A 25 -2.95 1.67 0.25
C GLY A 25 -4.04 1.24 -0.72
N GLY A 26 -5.11 0.64 -0.20
CA GLY A 26 -6.25 0.23 -1.02
C GLY A 26 -7.41 -0.32 -0.22
N SER A 27 -8.57 -0.47 -0.87
CA SER A 27 -9.72 -1.15 -0.27
C SER A 27 -9.53 -2.67 -0.22
N PHE A 28 -8.84 -3.25 -1.22
CA PHE A 28 -8.65 -4.70 -1.38
C PHE A 28 -9.98 -5.47 -1.28
N ASN A 29 -10.94 -5.11 -2.14
CA ASN A 29 -12.32 -5.58 -2.09
C ASN A 29 -12.72 -6.40 -3.35
N PRO A 30 -12.14 -7.59 -3.62
CA PRO A 30 -11.08 -8.27 -2.88
C PRO A 30 -9.67 -7.89 -3.34
N ALA A 31 -8.65 -8.35 -2.60
CA ALA A 31 -7.29 -8.43 -3.14
C ALA A 31 -7.24 -9.43 -4.32
N HIS A 32 -6.35 -9.19 -5.28
CA HIS A 32 -6.24 -10.00 -6.50
C HIS A 32 -4.82 -9.99 -7.07
N GLY A 33 -4.59 -10.82 -8.09
CA GLY A 33 -3.26 -11.03 -8.71
C GLY A 33 -2.59 -9.75 -9.20
N GLY A 34 -3.35 -8.76 -9.66
CA GLY A 34 -2.84 -7.44 -10.06
C GLY A 34 -2.11 -6.72 -8.90
N HIS A 35 -2.69 -6.71 -7.69
CA HIS A 35 -2.02 -6.14 -6.52
C HIS A 35 -0.71 -6.87 -6.20
N ARG A 36 -0.72 -8.21 -6.28
CA ARG A 36 0.47 -9.06 -6.06
C ARG A 36 1.57 -8.77 -7.07
N ARG A 37 1.23 -8.75 -8.36
CA ARG A 37 2.19 -8.55 -9.46
C ARG A 37 2.82 -7.16 -9.41
N ILE A 38 2.03 -6.11 -9.15
CA ILE A 38 2.56 -4.74 -8.96
C ILE A 38 3.50 -4.71 -7.76
N SER A 39 3.12 -5.34 -6.64
CA SER A 39 3.95 -5.34 -5.44
C SER A 39 5.30 -6.02 -5.66
N LEU A 40 5.31 -7.20 -6.27
CA LEU A 40 6.54 -7.94 -6.60
C LEU A 40 7.43 -7.16 -7.56
N PHE A 41 6.84 -6.62 -8.63
CA PHE A 41 7.57 -5.80 -9.59
C PHE A 41 8.21 -4.56 -8.93
N THR A 42 7.46 -3.82 -8.12
CA THR A 42 7.99 -2.64 -7.42
C THR A 42 9.07 -3.02 -6.40
N MET A 43 8.93 -4.17 -5.72
CA MET A 43 9.99 -4.68 -4.85
C MET A 43 11.31 -4.86 -5.59
N ASP A 44 11.27 -5.52 -6.75
CA ASP A 44 12.48 -5.79 -7.52
C ASP A 44 13.05 -4.52 -8.15
N ALA A 45 12.19 -3.63 -8.66
CA ALA A 45 12.59 -2.37 -9.28
C ALA A 45 13.28 -1.40 -8.30
N LEU A 46 12.75 -1.27 -7.08
CA LEU A 46 13.25 -0.32 -6.09
C LEU A 46 14.20 -0.95 -5.05
N GLY A 47 14.36 -2.27 -5.06
CA GLY A 47 15.13 -2.99 -4.05
C GLY A 47 14.48 -2.94 -2.66
N LEU A 48 13.16 -3.14 -2.61
CA LEU A 48 12.42 -3.21 -1.35
C LEU A 48 12.64 -4.56 -0.66
N ASP A 49 12.71 -4.56 0.67
CA ASP A 49 12.74 -5.77 1.47
C ASP A 49 11.33 -6.40 1.56
N GLU A 50 10.29 -5.57 1.62
CA GLU A 50 8.90 -6.00 1.64
C GLU A 50 7.92 -4.92 1.20
N VAL A 51 6.67 -5.32 0.95
CA VAL A 51 5.54 -4.41 0.70
C VAL A 51 4.44 -4.66 1.71
N TRP A 52 3.98 -3.59 2.36
CA TRP A 52 2.81 -3.62 3.21
C TRP A 52 1.57 -3.22 2.43
N TRP A 53 0.55 -4.07 2.47
CA TRP A 53 -0.77 -3.73 1.97
C TRP A 53 -1.58 -3.14 3.11
N LEU A 54 -1.78 -1.82 3.05
CA LEU A 54 -2.59 -1.09 4.02
C LEU A 54 -4.06 -1.28 3.62
N VAL A 55 -4.68 -2.32 4.19
CA VAL A 55 -6.09 -2.64 3.96
C VAL A 55 -6.93 -1.64 4.72
N SER A 56 -7.40 -0.63 4.00
CA SER A 56 -8.06 0.52 4.61
C SER A 56 -9.37 0.13 5.32
N PRO A 57 -9.68 0.73 6.49
CA PRO A 57 -10.99 0.57 7.12
C PRO A 57 -12.13 1.21 6.29
N GLY A 58 -11.80 2.00 5.27
CA GLY A 58 -12.75 2.66 4.38
C GLY A 58 -12.41 4.14 4.20
N ASN A 59 -12.59 4.65 2.98
CA ASN A 59 -12.47 6.09 2.71
C ASN A 59 -13.78 6.78 3.16
N PRO A 60 -13.74 7.80 4.04
CA PRO A 60 -14.93 8.57 4.40
C PRO A 60 -15.69 9.17 3.22
N LEU A 61 -15.00 9.39 2.09
CA LEU A 61 -15.53 10.00 0.87
C LEU A 61 -16.16 8.99 -0.10
N LYS A 62 -16.15 7.68 0.20
CA LYS A 62 -16.72 6.66 -0.69
C LYS A 62 -17.92 5.95 -0.04
N PRO A 63 -18.98 5.62 -0.80
CA PRO A 63 -20.13 4.89 -0.27
C PRO A 63 -19.70 3.56 0.36
N LYS A 64 -20.28 3.21 1.52
CA LYS A 64 -20.10 1.90 2.15
C LYS A 64 -20.77 0.76 1.37
N LYS A 65 -21.73 1.08 0.50
CA LYS A 65 -22.49 0.12 -0.31
C LYS A 65 -21.55 -0.72 -1.18
N GLY A 66 -21.59 -2.05 -1.02
CA GLY A 66 -20.75 -3.00 -1.76
C GLY A 66 -19.32 -3.17 -1.22
N MET A 67 -18.99 -2.60 -0.06
CA MET A 67 -17.71 -2.85 0.62
C MET A 67 -17.84 -4.03 1.58
N ALA A 68 -17.06 -5.09 1.34
CA ALA A 68 -17.04 -6.24 2.23
C ALA A 68 -16.43 -5.87 3.60
N PRO A 69 -16.76 -6.64 4.66
CA PRO A 69 -16.16 -6.44 5.97
C PRO A 69 -14.63 -6.45 5.94
N LEU A 70 -14.02 -5.66 6.82
CA LEU A 70 -12.56 -5.51 6.88
C LEU A 70 -11.83 -6.84 7.08
N ALA A 71 -12.37 -7.74 7.91
CA ALA A 71 -11.79 -9.06 8.15
C ALA A 71 -11.75 -9.90 6.86
N ALA A 72 -12.84 -9.92 6.08
CA ALA A 72 -12.90 -10.62 4.80
C ALA A 72 -11.90 -10.06 3.77
N ARG A 73 -11.82 -8.72 3.68
CA ARG A 73 -10.84 -8.04 2.80
C ARG A 73 -9.41 -8.37 3.19
N LEU A 74 -9.09 -8.30 4.49
CA LEU A 74 -7.77 -8.66 5.00
C LEU A 74 -7.45 -10.15 4.74
N LYS A 75 -8.43 -11.05 4.89
CA LYS A 75 -8.22 -12.48 4.61
C LYS A 75 -7.97 -12.76 3.13
N SER A 76 -8.70 -12.09 2.24
CA SER A 76 -8.45 -12.15 0.79
C SER A 76 -7.03 -11.67 0.46
N ALA A 77 -6.56 -10.63 1.14
CA ALA A 77 -5.22 -10.09 1.00
C ALA A 77 -4.15 -11.08 1.51
N GLU A 78 -4.35 -11.72 2.66
CA GLU A 78 -3.48 -12.79 3.17
C GLU A 78 -3.35 -13.95 2.18
N LYS A 79 -4.47 -14.39 1.60
CA LYS A 79 -4.49 -15.46 0.59
C LYS A 79 -3.63 -15.09 -0.63
N GLN A 80 -3.78 -13.87 -1.14
CA GLN A 80 -3.01 -13.38 -2.28
C GLN A 80 -1.53 -13.12 -1.96
N ALA A 81 -1.22 -12.76 -0.71
CA ALA A 81 0.14 -12.51 -0.25
C ALA A 81 0.94 -13.77 0.12
N ARG A 82 0.32 -14.96 0.06
CA ARG A 82 0.98 -16.24 0.41
C ARG A 82 2.30 -16.42 -0.35
N CYS A 83 3.30 -16.91 0.38
CA CYS A 83 4.66 -17.15 -0.10
C CYS A 83 5.35 -15.95 -0.77
N ALA A 84 4.93 -14.71 -0.45
CA ALA A 84 5.58 -13.48 -0.91
C ALA A 84 6.13 -12.67 0.28
N ARG A 85 6.99 -11.68 -0.03
CA ARG A 85 7.42 -10.62 0.91
C ARG A 85 6.38 -9.50 0.98
N ILE A 86 5.11 -9.89 1.09
CA ILE A 86 3.96 -9.00 1.15
C ILE A 86 3.30 -9.20 2.52
N VAL A 87 3.03 -8.09 3.20
CA VAL A 87 2.42 -8.09 4.54
C VAL A 87 1.11 -7.31 4.49
N PRO A 88 -0.03 -8.01 4.32
CA PRO A 88 -1.34 -7.41 4.54
C PRO A 88 -1.52 -6.99 5.99
N THR A 89 -2.08 -5.79 6.18
CA THR A 89 -2.32 -5.24 7.52
C THR A 89 -3.56 -4.34 7.53
N ALA A 90 -4.29 -4.37 8.64
CA ALA A 90 -5.32 -3.43 9.04
C ALA A 90 -4.79 -2.44 10.09
N ILE A 91 -3.49 -2.13 10.10
CA ILE A 91 -2.84 -1.25 11.08
C ILE A 91 -3.55 0.11 11.23
N GLU A 92 -4.12 0.65 10.16
CA GLU A 92 -4.90 1.90 10.19
C GLU A 92 -6.10 1.82 11.13
N ARG A 93 -6.79 0.66 11.20
CA ARG A 93 -7.87 0.41 12.19
C ARG A 93 -7.36 0.58 13.61
N HIS A 94 -6.19 0.01 13.90
CA HIS A 94 -5.61 -0.01 15.25
C HIS A 94 -4.99 1.33 15.65
N LEU A 95 -4.50 2.09 14.66
CA LEU A 95 -3.99 3.45 14.85
C LEU A 95 -5.12 4.50 14.88
N GLY A 96 -6.35 4.12 14.50
CA GLY A 96 -7.47 5.05 14.39
C GLY A 96 -7.33 6.04 13.23
N THR A 97 -6.53 5.72 12.21
CA THR A 97 -6.23 6.63 11.10
C THR A 97 -7.15 6.37 9.90
N ARG A 98 -7.58 7.46 9.25
CA ARG A 98 -8.38 7.40 8.00
C ARG A 98 -7.75 8.16 6.83
N TYR A 99 -6.88 9.12 7.13
CA TYR A 99 -6.14 9.87 6.12
C TYR A 99 -4.70 9.36 6.02
N THR A 100 -4.19 9.25 4.80
CA THR A 100 -2.83 8.79 4.52
C THR A 100 -1.78 9.56 5.33
N ILE A 101 -1.92 10.87 5.49
CA ILE A 101 -0.97 11.68 6.27
C ILE A 101 -0.90 11.24 7.74
N ASP A 102 -2.03 10.94 8.36
CA ASP A 102 -2.09 10.49 9.76
C ASP A 102 -1.48 9.10 9.90
N THR A 103 -1.77 8.21 8.94
CA THR A 103 -1.12 6.89 8.85
C THR A 103 0.40 7.03 8.73
N LEU A 104 0.91 7.88 7.83
CA LEU A 104 2.35 8.06 7.63
C LEU A 104 3.05 8.62 8.88
N ARG A 105 2.47 9.64 9.54
CA ARG A 105 3.01 10.18 10.80
C ARG A 105 3.10 9.11 11.87
N ALA A 106 2.04 8.31 12.04
CA ALA A 106 2.01 7.22 13.02
C ALA A 106 3.01 6.11 12.68
N LEU A 107 3.15 5.74 11.40
CA LEU A 107 4.11 4.74 10.96
C LEU A 107 5.55 5.19 11.18
N LYS A 108 5.91 6.43 10.84
CA LYS A 108 7.26 6.96 11.10
C LYS A 108 7.61 6.98 12.58
N ARG A 109 6.65 7.36 13.44
CA ARG A 109 6.86 7.33 14.89
C ARG A 109 7.00 5.92 15.43
N ARG A 110 6.19 4.97 14.95
CA ARG A 110 6.17 3.58 15.44
C ARG A 110 7.33 2.75 14.91
N TYR A 111 7.83 3.07 13.71
CA TYR A 111 8.90 2.35 13.04
C TYR A 111 10.02 3.31 12.57
N PRO A 112 10.72 4.00 13.50
CA PRO A 112 11.65 5.08 13.17
C PRO A 112 12.89 4.61 12.40
N LYS A 113 13.18 3.31 12.45
CA LYS A 113 14.35 2.72 11.78
C LYS A 113 14.01 2.06 10.43
N ARG A 114 12.79 2.22 9.93
CA ARG A 114 12.37 1.73 8.61
C ARG A 114 12.33 2.89 7.61
N GLU A 115 12.61 2.56 6.35
CA GLU A 115 12.42 3.49 5.23
C GLU A 115 11.14 3.12 4.49
N PHE A 116 10.23 4.08 4.36
CA PHE A 116 8.96 3.89 3.69
C PHE A 116 8.94 4.59 2.34
N VAL A 117 8.35 3.94 1.33
CA VAL A 117 7.98 4.57 0.06
C VAL A 117 6.50 4.35 -0.18
N TRP A 118 5.76 5.41 -0.50
CA TRP A 118 4.34 5.29 -0.83
C TRP A 118 4.16 4.84 -2.28
N MET A 119 3.42 3.75 -2.49
CA MET A 119 3.13 3.19 -3.80
C MET A 119 1.71 3.59 -4.22
N MET A 120 1.57 4.16 -5.42
CA MET A 120 0.27 4.51 -6.00
C MET A 120 0.25 4.33 -7.52
N GLY A 121 -0.94 4.18 -8.11
CA GLY A 121 -1.08 4.21 -9.56
C GLY A 121 -1.10 5.62 -10.13
N SER A 122 -0.95 5.76 -11.45
CA SER A 122 -1.09 7.06 -12.15
C SER A 122 -2.49 7.66 -12.00
N ASP A 123 -3.52 6.84 -11.87
CA ASP A 123 -4.88 7.24 -11.53
C ASP A 123 -4.94 7.97 -10.17
N ASN A 124 -4.30 7.42 -9.14
CA ASN A 124 -4.19 8.08 -7.84
C ASN A 124 -3.38 9.37 -7.90
N LEU A 125 -2.30 9.42 -8.72
CA LEU A 125 -1.50 10.64 -8.89
C LEU A 125 -2.35 11.78 -9.47
N ALA A 126 -3.22 11.49 -10.44
CA ALA A 126 -4.10 12.49 -11.05
C ALA A 126 -4.96 13.23 -10.02
N GLU A 127 -5.44 12.51 -9.00
CA GLU A 127 -6.27 13.06 -7.92
C GLU A 127 -5.48 13.37 -6.63
N PHE A 128 -4.16 13.15 -6.60
CA PHE A 128 -3.37 13.24 -5.36
C PHE A 128 -3.42 14.62 -4.71
N HIS A 129 -3.56 15.68 -5.52
CA HIS A 129 -3.71 17.07 -5.05
C HIS A 129 -4.98 17.31 -4.20
N ARG A 130 -5.95 16.38 -4.24
CA ARG A 130 -7.18 16.41 -3.44
C ARG A 130 -7.01 15.73 -2.08
N TRP A 131 -5.90 15.01 -1.86
CA TRP A 131 -5.68 14.32 -0.60
C TRP A 131 -5.36 15.33 0.51
N ARG A 132 -5.86 15.05 1.73
CA ARG A 132 -5.60 15.90 2.90
C ARG A 132 -4.09 16.02 3.12
N GLN A 133 -3.61 17.26 3.12
CA GLN A 133 -2.18 17.58 3.31
C GLN A 133 -1.25 16.84 2.32
N TRP A 134 -1.67 16.66 1.06
CA TRP A 134 -0.89 15.92 0.05
C TRP A 134 0.56 16.39 -0.13
N ARG A 135 0.83 17.69 0.02
CA ARG A 135 2.21 18.22 -0.01
C ARG A 135 3.05 17.75 1.18
N GLU A 136 2.43 17.58 2.33
CA GLU A 136 3.10 17.02 3.51
C GLU A 136 3.32 15.52 3.34
N ILE A 137 2.37 14.79 2.76
CA ILE A 137 2.55 13.39 2.38
C ILE A 137 3.81 13.25 1.50
N ALA A 138 3.90 14.06 0.44
CA ALA A 138 5.05 14.06 -0.47
C ALA A 138 6.38 14.41 0.22
N ARG A 139 6.36 15.27 1.24
CA ARG A 139 7.56 15.60 2.03
C ARG A 139 7.89 14.57 3.10
N THR A 140 6.96 13.67 3.43
CA THR A 140 7.14 12.68 4.51
C THR A 140 7.83 11.41 4.03
N VAL A 141 7.50 10.96 2.82
CA VAL A 141 8.03 9.75 2.18
C VAL A 141 8.20 9.95 0.67
N PRO A 142 9.17 9.28 0.02
CA PRO A 142 9.18 9.13 -1.43
C PRO A 142 7.87 8.52 -1.95
N ILE A 143 7.55 8.81 -3.21
CA ILE A 143 6.36 8.29 -3.90
C ILE A 143 6.82 7.52 -5.14
N ALA A 144 6.37 6.27 -5.24
CA ALA A 144 6.49 5.43 -6.42
C ALA A 144 5.16 5.38 -7.17
N VAL A 145 5.15 5.88 -8.41
CA VAL A 145 3.97 5.92 -9.28
C VAL A 145 4.09 4.82 -10.31
N ILE A 146 3.16 3.87 -10.25
CA ILE A 146 3.05 2.78 -11.20
C ILE A 146 2.14 3.22 -12.35
N ALA A 147 2.69 3.25 -13.56
CA ALA A 147 1.96 3.65 -14.76
C ALA A 147 0.78 2.70 -15.00
N ARG A 148 -0.37 3.27 -15.35
CA ARG A 148 -1.56 2.55 -15.80
C ARG A 148 -2.00 3.09 -17.17
N PRO A 149 -2.29 2.22 -18.15
CA PRO A 149 -2.86 2.63 -19.42
C PRO A 149 -4.12 3.48 -19.23
N GLY A 150 -4.28 4.53 -20.04
CA GLY A 150 -5.41 5.45 -19.99
C GLY A 150 -5.33 6.59 -18.96
N TYR A 151 -4.42 6.52 -17.97
CA TYR A 151 -4.35 7.54 -16.91
C TYR A 151 -3.10 8.43 -16.96
N ASN A 152 -2.14 8.12 -17.84
CA ASN A 152 -0.86 8.83 -17.87
C ASN A 152 -1.02 10.33 -18.20
N ALA A 153 -1.85 10.68 -19.18
CA ALA A 153 -2.07 12.08 -19.57
C ALA A 153 -2.66 12.90 -18.42
N ALA A 154 -3.73 12.41 -17.78
CA ALA A 154 -4.36 13.08 -16.64
C ALA A 154 -3.40 13.20 -15.44
N ALA A 155 -2.60 12.17 -15.18
CA ALA A 155 -1.60 12.19 -14.13
C ALA A 155 -0.53 13.27 -14.39
N LEU A 156 -0.03 13.36 -15.62
CA LEU A 156 0.97 14.35 -16.04
C LEU A 156 0.45 15.79 -16.00
N ALA A 157 -0.83 15.99 -16.32
CA ALA A 157 -1.50 17.28 -16.28
C ALA A 157 -1.95 17.70 -14.86
N SER A 158 -1.80 16.84 -13.84
CA SER A 158 -2.34 17.11 -12.51
C SER A 158 -1.59 18.22 -11.76
N PRO A 159 -2.27 18.99 -10.88
CA PRO A 159 -1.62 19.97 -9.99
C PRO A 159 -0.54 19.34 -9.09
N ALA A 160 -0.75 18.08 -8.70
CA ALA A 160 0.23 17.31 -7.94
C ALA A 160 1.51 17.10 -8.74
N MET A 161 1.39 16.67 -10.00
CA MET A 161 2.54 16.46 -10.87
C MET A 161 3.28 17.77 -11.18
N ALA A 162 2.56 18.86 -11.42
CA ALA A 162 3.17 20.17 -11.63
C ALA A 162 4.10 20.60 -10.48
N TRP A 163 3.72 20.27 -9.24
CA TRP A 163 4.55 20.53 -8.05
C TRP A 163 5.68 19.50 -7.90
N LEU A 164 5.39 18.22 -8.11
CA LEU A 164 6.32 17.10 -7.90
C LEU A 164 7.40 16.97 -8.97
N ARG A 165 7.21 17.54 -10.17
CA ARG A 165 8.09 17.34 -11.34
C ARG A 165 9.57 17.52 -11.02
N ARG A 166 9.91 18.52 -10.20
CA ARG A 166 11.29 18.87 -9.82
C ARG A 166 11.96 17.86 -8.89
N TYR A 167 11.17 16.97 -8.30
CA TYR A 167 11.61 15.89 -7.40
C TYR A 167 11.59 14.53 -8.10
N THR A 168 11.37 14.50 -9.42
CA THR A 168 11.40 13.26 -10.19
C THR A 168 12.83 12.75 -10.29
N VAL A 169 13.05 11.49 -9.91
CA VAL A 169 14.37 10.87 -9.97
C VAL A 169 14.32 9.55 -10.75
N PRO A 170 15.40 9.18 -11.49
CA PRO A 170 15.49 7.87 -12.11
C PRO A 170 15.48 6.74 -11.08
N VAL A 171 14.90 5.60 -11.44
CA VAL A 171 14.85 4.39 -10.59
C VAL A 171 16.26 3.94 -10.16
N SER A 172 17.22 4.00 -11.08
CA SER A 172 18.61 3.65 -10.82
C SER A 172 19.24 4.54 -9.72
N SER A 173 19.00 5.85 -9.79
CA SER A 173 19.47 6.81 -8.78
C SER A 173 18.78 6.57 -7.44
N PHE A 174 17.47 6.37 -7.44
CA PHE A 174 16.69 6.10 -6.22
C PHE A 174 17.14 4.83 -5.49
N ARG A 175 17.48 3.78 -6.25
CA ARG A 175 17.93 2.49 -5.71
C ARG A 175 19.33 2.55 -5.11
N LYS A 176 20.23 3.34 -5.73
CA LYS A 176 21.63 3.51 -5.29
C LYS A 176 21.77 4.39 -4.05
N SER A 177 20.80 5.25 -3.76
CA SER A 177 20.82 6.09 -2.56
C SER A 177 20.94 5.24 -1.29
N GLY A 178 21.89 5.59 -0.41
CA GLY A 178 22.09 4.90 0.87
C GLY A 178 20.87 5.04 1.78
N ARG A 179 20.44 6.28 2.01
CA ARG A 179 19.15 6.62 2.63
C ARG A 179 18.23 7.31 1.65
N TRP A 180 16.93 7.04 1.74
CA TRP A 180 15.95 7.74 0.93
C TRP A 180 15.58 9.10 1.54
N SER A 181 15.60 10.13 0.71
CA SER A 181 15.10 11.46 1.05
C SER A 181 13.74 11.72 0.40
N ALA A 182 12.90 12.46 1.12
CA ALA A 182 11.63 12.97 0.61
C ALA A 182 11.72 14.51 0.54
N PRO A 183 11.05 15.15 -0.43
CA PRO A 183 10.24 14.57 -1.49
C PRO A 183 11.08 13.92 -2.61
N ALA A 184 10.60 12.80 -3.12
CA ALA A 184 11.12 12.15 -4.32
C ALA A 184 9.98 11.44 -5.05
N LEU A 185 9.98 11.50 -6.38
CA LEU A 185 8.99 10.85 -7.23
C LEU A 185 9.70 9.90 -8.20
N VAL A 186 9.30 8.62 -8.21
CA VAL A 186 9.79 7.64 -9.19
C VAL A 186 8.64 7.09 -10.02
N PHE A 187 8.84 7.01 -11.32
CA PHE A 187 7.89 6.38 -12.23
C PHE A 187 8.32 4.97 -12.60
N LEU A 188 7.39 4.05 -12.50
CA LEU A 188 7.58 2.65 -12.84
C LEU A 188 6.63 2.26 -13.97
N LYS A 189 7.19 1.79 -15.09
CA LYS A 189 6.41 1.23 -16.20
C LYS A 189 6.07 -0.22 -15.87
N PHE A 190 4.79 -0.53 -15.79
CA PHE A 190 4.30 -1.86 -15.47
C PHE A 190 3.24 -2.28 -16.49
N ASP A 191 3.33 -3.51 -16.97
CA ASP A 191 2.31 -4.10 -17.83
C ASP A 191 1.15 -4.62 -16.97
N PRO A 192 -0.05 -3.98 -17.04
CA PRO A 192 -1.14 -4.30 -16.14
C PRO A 192 -1.73 -5.68 -16.40
N ASP A 193 -2.04 -6.38 -15.32
CA ASP A 193 -2.85 -7.58 -15.37
C ASP A 193 -4.33 -7.19 -15.61
N PRO A 194 -5.05 -7.82 -16.56
CA PRO A 194 -6.44 -7.48 -16.86
C PRO A 194 -7.40 -7.80 -15.70
N ARG A 195 -6.98 -8.60 -14.71
CA ARG A 195 -7.80 -8.95 -13.55
C ARG A 195 -7.99 -7.76 -12.61
N SER A 196 -9.24 -7.30 -12.47
CA SER A 196 -9.64 -6.23 -11.56
C SER A 196 -10.58 -6.71 -10.45
N ALA A 197 -10.58 -6.04 -9.30
CA ALA A 197 -11.53 -6.31 -8.23
C ALA A 197 -13.00 -6.18 -8.70
N THR A 198 -13.28 -5.25 -9.62
CA THR A 198 -14.63 -5.08 -10.19
C THR A 198 -15.03 -6.28 -11.04
N ALA A 199 -14.13 -6.83 -11.86
CA ALA A 199 -14.39 -8.04 -12.62
C ALA A 199 -14.66 -9.24 -11.71
N ILE A 200 -13.89 -9.38 -10.62
CA ILE A 200 -14.11 -10.45 -9.63
C ILE A 200 -15.47 -10.32 -8.96
N ARG A 201 -15.87 -9.11 -8.53
CA ARG A 201 -17.19 -8.88 -7.91
C ARG A 201 -18.35 -9.13 -8.89
N ARG A 202 -18.15 -8.88 -10.19
CA ARG A 202 -19.14 -9.22 -11.23
C ARG A 202 -19.27 -10.73 -11.43
N ALA A 203 -18.16 -11.46 -11.38
CA ALA A 203 -18.13 -12.91 -11.54
C ALA A 203 -18.59 -13.67 -10.28
N ASN A 204 -18.31 -13.13 -9.09
CA ASN A 204 -18.73 -13.68 -7.80
C ASN A 204 -19.06 -12.54 -6.83
N ALA A 205 -20.35 -12.20 -6.70
CA ALA A 205 -20.82 -11.16 -5.79
C ALA A 205 -20.64 -11.55 -4.30
N GLY A 206 -20.75 -12.85 -3.99
CA GLY A 206 -20.63 -13.45 -2.65
C GLY A 206 -19.21 -13.82 -2.24
N TRP A 207 -18.16 -13.32 -2.93
CA TRP A 207 -16.77 -13.69 -2.62
C TRP A 207 -16.37 -13.47 -1.15
N ALA A 208 -17.04 -12.53 -0.47
CA ALA A 208 -16.77 -12.20 0.92
C ALA A 208 -17.32 -13.26 1.89
N ASP A 209 -18.33 -14.03 1.45
CA ASP A 209 -19.03 -15.01 2.27
C ASP A 209 -18.11 -16.20 2.62
N ASP A 210 -17.14 -16.49 1.75
CA ASP A 210 -16.01 -17.40 2.00
C ASP A 210 -15.21 -17.02 3.27
N TYR A 211 -15.39 -15.82 3.79
CA TYR A 211 -14.63 -15.26 4.90
C TYR A 211 -15.48 -14.71 6.05
N THR A 212 -16.79 -14.98 6.09
CA THR A 212 -17.73 -14.43 7.09
C THR A 212 -17.28 -14.68 8.53
N ASN A 213 -16.74 -15.86 8.80
CA ASN A 213 -16.25 -16.27 10.12
C ASN A 213 -14.72 -16.13 10.28
N ALA A 214 -14.05 -15.39 9.39
CA ALA A 214 -12.59 -15.29 9.42
C ALA A 214 -12.13 -14.53 10.67
N GLN A 215 -11.57 -15.25 11.64
CA GLN A 215 -10.76 -14.65 12.69
C GLN A 215 -9.38 -14.34 12.14
N VAL A 216 -9.15 -13.06 11.80
CA VAL A 216 -7.87 -12.60 11.26
C VAL A 216 -7.09 -11.87 12.34
N ARG A 217 -5.80 -12.18 12.48
CA ARG A 217 -4.89 -11.48 13.39
C ARG A 217 -3.93 -10.66 12.55
N ASP A 218 -3.92 -9.36 12.77
CA ASP A 218 -3.07 -8.44 12.02
C ASP A 218 -1.58 -8.76 12.26
N ARG A 219 -0.81 -8.90 11.18
CA ARG A 219 0.58 -9.40 11.26
C ARG A 219 1.58 -8.40 11.85
N LEU A 220 1.25 -7.11 11.85
CA LEU A 220 2.14 -6.06 12.36
C LEU A 220 1.83 -5.68 13.81
N THR A 221 0.55 -5.64 14.14
CA THR A 221 0.07 -5.20 15.47
C THR A 221 -0.25 -6.38 16.38
N PHE A 222 -0.38 -7.59 15.84
CA PHE A 222 -0.81 -8.81 16.53
C PHE A 222 -2.17 -8.68 17.20
N ARG A 223 -3.01 -7.73 16.76
CA ARG A 223 -4.37 -7.52 17.25
C ARG A 223 -5.38 -8.25 16.38
N SER A 224 -6.47 -8.70 16.98
CA SER A 224 -7.56 -9.35 16.25
C SER A 224 -8.34 -8.31 15.42
N VAL A 225 -8.68 -8.70 14.20
CA VAL A 225 -9.52 -7.96 13.27
C VAL A 225 -10.78 -8.79 13.06
N ARG A 226 -11.79 -8.55 13.91
CA ARG A 226 -13.09 -9.20 13.77
C ARG A 226 -13.93 -8.45 12.74
N THR A 227 -14.72 -9.21 11.98
CA THR A 227 -15.96 -8.75 11.36
C THR A 227 -16.77 -8.11 12.48
N ALA A 228 -17.08 -6.82 12.38
CA ALA A 228 -18.16 -6.31 13.23
C ALA A 228 -19.41 -7.04 12.74
N GLU A 229 -20.10 -7.75 13.64
CA GLU A 229 -21.47 -8.15 13.40
C GLU A 229 -22.26 -6.89 13.06
N GLY A 230 -23.16 -7.00 12.09
CA GLY A 230 -23.93 -5.86 11.60
C GLY A 230 -24.58 -5.09 12.74
N SER A 231 -24.50 -3.77 12.65
CA SER A 231 -25.46 -2.85 13.27
C SER A 231 -25.73 -1.76 12.24
#